data_AF-A0A7C4DKT7-F1
#
_entry.id   AF-A0A7C4DKT7-F1
#
_cell.length_a   1.000
_cell.length_b   1.000
_cell.length_c   1.000
_cell.angle_alpha   90.00
_cell.angle_beta   90.00
_cell.angle_gamma   90.00
#
_symmetry.space_group_name_H-M   'P 1'
#
loop_
_entity.id
_entity.type
_entity.pdbx_description
1 polymer ?
#
loop_
_entity_poly.entity_id
_entity_poly.type
_entity_poly.pdbx_seq_one_letter_code
_entity_poly.pdbx_strand_id
1 'polypeptide(L)' 'MNRLGWWLLLVGGALAAAGLLLLLASRLPWLGHLPGDVHYRGRRFALHFPIATCVVLSLLLTLALNLLLRLFRR' A
#
# COMPACT_ATOMS: atom_id res chain seq x y z
N MET A 1 -7.96 -7.07 -30.41
CA MET A 1 -7.35 -8.06 -29.49
C MET A 1 -6.41 -7.41 -28.45
N ASN A 2 -6.68 -6.19 -27.96
CA ASN A 2 -5.79 -5.48 -27.02
C ASN A 2 -6.24 -5.48 -25.55
N ARG A 3 -7.50 -5.80 -25.24
CA ARG A 3 -8.01 -5.66 -23.86
C ARG A 3 -7.41 -6.68 -22.91
N LEU A 4 -7.22 -7.92 -23.36
CA LEU A 4 -6.66 -9.00 -22.54
C LEU A 4 -5.22 -8.71 -22.09
N GLY A 5 -4.36 -8.20 -22.99
CA GLY A 5 -3.00 -7.81 -22.63
C GLY A 5 -2.94 -6.71 -21.57
N TRP A 6 -3.82 -5.71 -21.67
CA TRP A 6 -3.95 -4.67 -20.65
C TRP A 6 -4.44 -5.20 -19.31
N TRP A 7 -5.43 -6.10 -19.32
CA TRP A 7 -5.90 -6.75 -18.09
C TRP A 7 -4.81 -7.60 -17.43
N LEU A 8 -4.00 -8.31 -18.22
CA LEU A 8 -2.87 -9.10 -17.70
C LEU A 8 -1.81 -8.21 -17.04
N LEU A 9 -1.46 -7.08 -17.66
CA LEU A 9 -0.51 -6.13 -17.07
C LEU A 9 -1.04 -5.49 -15.79
N LEU A 10 -2.33 -5.12 -15.77
CA LEU A 10 -2.95 -4.47 -14.62
C LEU A 10 -3.06 -5.43 -13.43
N VAL A 11 -3.54 -6.66 -13.65
CA VAL A 11 -3.67 -7.68 -12.62
C VAL A 11 -2.29 -8.16 -12.15
N GLY A 12 -1.36 -8.39 -13.07
CA GLY A 12 0.02 -8.78 -12.73
C GLY A 12 0.73 -7.70 -11.91
N GLY A 13 0.58 -6.43 -12.28
CA GLY A 13 1.12 -5.30 -11.52
C GLY A 13 0.50 -5.19 -10.11
N ALA A 14 -0.82 -5.36 -9.99
CA ALA A 14 -1.51 -5.35 -8.70
C ALA A 14 -1.06 -6.50 -7.79
N LEU A 15 -0.90 -7.71 -8.33
CA LEU A 15 -0.40 -8.88 -7.60
C LEU A 15 1.06 -8.70 -7.16
N ALA A 16 1.92 -8.15 -8.03
CA ALA A 16 3.31 -7.86 -7.68
C ALA A 16 3.40 -6.80 -6.56
N ALA A 17 2.59 -5.75 -6.63
CA ALA A 17 2.51 -4.74 -5.57
C ALA A 17 2.01 -5.35 -4.25
N ALA A 18 0.97 -6.19 -4.28
CA ALA A 18 0.47 -6.89 -3.10
C ALA A 18 1.52 -7.85 -2.50
N GLY A 19 2.23 -8.60 -3.34
CA GLY A 19 3.33 -9.48 -2.91
C GLY A 19 4.49 -8.70 -2.27
N LEU A 20 4.86 -7.56 -2.85
CA LEU A 20 5.88 -6.67 -2.30
C LEU A 20 5.44 -6.09 -0.95
N LEU A 21 4.18 -5.66 -0.82
CA LEU A 21 3.60 -5.21 0.44
C LEU A 21 3.63 -6.30 1.51
N LEU A 22 3.30 -7.56 1.17
CA LEU A 22 3.37 -8.70 2.10
C LEU A 22 4.80 -9.04 2.52
N LEU A 23 5.76 -8.97 1.60
CA LEU A 23 7.18 -9.16 1.90
C LEU A 23 7.74 -8.06 2.80
N LEU A 24 7.36 -6.80 2.57
CA LEU A 24 7.73 -5.67 3.42
C LEU A 24 7.03 -5.76 4.78
N ALA A 25 5.73 -6.11 4.80
CA ALA A 25 4.93 -6.27 6.01
C ALA A 25 5.50 -7.37 6.92
N SER A 26 5.91 -8.51 6.37
CA SER A 26 6.54 -9.60 7.13
C SER A 26 7.94 -9.26 7.66
N ARG A 27 8.60 -8.25 7.08
CA ARG A 27 9.91 -7.74 7.52
C ARG A 27 9.80 -6.54 8.48
N LEU A 28 8.61 -5.97 8.66
CA LEU A 28 8.33 -4.97 9.68
C LEU A 28 7.69 -5.65 10.90
N PRO A 29 8.47 -6.03 11.94
CA PRO A 29 7.92 -6.45 13.24
C PRO A 29 7.13 -5.33 13.96
N TRP A 30 7.09 -4.12 13.37
CA TRP A 30 6.45 -2.91 13.86
C TRP A 30 5.29 -2.41 12.98
N LEU A 31 4.75 -3.26 12.09
CA LEU A 31 3.59 -2.89 11.28
C LEU A 31 2.36 -2.73 12.19
N GLY A 32 1.95 -1.48 12.41
CA GLY A 32 0.96 -1.09 13.42
C GLY A 32 1.55 -0.59 14.74
N HIS A 33 2.86 -0.38 14.83
CA HIS A 33 3.56 0.27 15.94
C HIS A 33 4.59 1.29 15.44
N LEU A 34 4.48 1.82 14.21
CA LEU A 34 5.48 2.74 13.67
C LEU A 34 5.60 4.01 14.54
N PRO A 35 6.80 4.62 14.66
CA PRO A 35 6.97 5.82 15.47
C PRO A 35 6.22 6.96 14.75
N GLY A 36 5.03 7.29 15.25
CA GLY A 36 4.07 8.18 14.57
C GLY A 36 2.63 7.62 14.52
N ASP A 37 2.43 6.32 14.72
CA ASP A 37 1.10 5.76 14.96
C ASP A 37 0.64 6.15 16.37
N VAL A 38 -0.54 6.77 16.46
CA VAL A 38 -1.06 7.24 17.75
C VAL A 38 -1.82 6.10 18.41
N HIS A 39 -1.19 5.53 19.44
CA HIS A 39 -1.76 4.48 20.28
C HIS A 39 -2.28 5.09 21.57
N TYR A 40 -3.59 5.29 21.66
CA TYR A 40 -4.22 5.73 22.89
C TYR A 40 -4.84 4.54 23.62
N ARG A 41 -4.19 4.07 24.69
CA ARG A 41 -4.71 3.00 25.57
C ARG A 41 -5.32 3.61 26.82
N GLY A 42 -6.65 3.73 26.84
CA GLY A 42 -7.43 4.06 28.03
C GLY A 42 -7.80 2.82 28.85
N ARG A 43 -8.32 3.02 30.08
CA ARG A 43 -8.70 1.93 31.01
C ARG A 43 -9.76 0.96 30.49
N ARG A 44 -10.56 1.33 29.47
CA ARG A 44 -11.61 0.48 28.86
C ARG A 44 -11.60 0.46 27.31
N PHE A 45 -10.72 1.22 26.67
CA PHE A 45 -10.69 1.32 25.20
C PHE A 45 -9.26 1.55 24.71
N ALA A 46 -8.94 0.96 23.56
CA ALA A 46 -7.70 1.21 22.84
C ALA A 46 -8.07 1.79 21.47
N LEU A 47 -7.61 3.01 21.18
CA LEU A 47 -7.72 3.65 19.87
C LEU A 47 -6.36 3.60 19.19
N HIS A 48 -6.33 3.01 18.00
CA HIS A 48 -5.15 2.90 17.15
C HIS A 48 -5.37 3.76 15.91
N PHE A 49 -4.57 4.80 15.73
CA PHE A 49 -4.60 5.66 14.54
C PHE A 49 -3.31 5.48 13.73
N PRO A 50 -3.34 4.65 12.66
CA PRO A 50 -2.16 4.30 11.89
C PRO A 50 -1.83 5.36 10.82
N ILE A 51 -1.55 6.59 11.24
CA ILE A 51 -1.37 7.75 10.35
C ILE A 51 -0.17 7.54 9.41
N ALA A 52 0.94 7.03 9.94
CA ALA A 52 2.15 6.78 9.15
C ALA A 52 1.87 5.74 8.04
N THR A 53 1.11 4.69 8.39
CA THR A 53 0.72 3.65 7.44
C THR A 53 -0.16 4.22 6.32
N CYS A 54 -1.14 5.07 6.65
CA CYS A 54 -2.00 5.72 5.66
C CYS A 54 -1.21 6.62 4.69
N VAL A 55 -0.24 7.38 5.20
CA VAL A 55 0.61 8.25 4.36
C VAL A 55 1.46 7.43 3.39
N VAL A 56 2.13 6.38 3.89
CA VAL A 56 2.96 5.50 3.05
C VAL A 56 2.11 4.82 1.97
N LEU A 57 0.94 4.30 2.35
CA LEU A 57 0.01 3.67 1.41
C LEU A 57 -0.45 4.65 0.33
N SER A 58 -0.82 5.89 0.72
CA SER A 58 -1.22 6.93 -0.23
C SER A 58 -0.10 7.29 -1.20
N LEU A 59 1.14 7.42 -0.72
CA LEU A 59 2.30 7.75 -1.55
C LEU A 59 2.57 6.63 -2.57
N LEU A 60 2.57 5.37 -2.12
CA LEU A 60 2.75 4.21 -2.99
C LEU A 60 1.67 4.11 -4.05
N LEU A 61 0.40 4.28 -3.66
CA LEU A 61 -0.73 4.21 -4.58
C LEU A 61 -0.67 5.34 -5.61
N THR A 62 -0.29 6.54 -5.18
CA THR A 62 -0.09 7.70 -6.06
C THR A 62 1.02 7.44 -7.06
N LEU A 63 2.16 6.91 -6.62
CA LEU A 63 3.30 6.58 -7.49
C LEU A 63 2.92 5.51 -8.51
N ALA A 64 2.24 4.45 -8.07
CA ALA A 64 1.80 3.35 -8.92
C ALA A 64 0.80 3.81 -9.99
N LEU A 65 -0.22 4.59 -9.59
CA LEU A 65 -1.20 5.17 -10.52
C LEU A 65 -0.52 6.13 -11.50
N ASN A 66 0.39 6.99 -11.03
CA ASN A 66 1.10 7.92 -11.90
C ASN A 66 1.94 7.18 -12.94
N LEU A 67 2.68 6.14 -12.52
CA LEU A 67 3.49 5.32 -13.42
C LEU A 67 2.62 4.59 -14.44
N LEU A 68 1.50 4.01 -14.01
CA LEU A 68 0.54 3.35 -14.90
C LEU A 68 -0.02 4.33 -15.94
N LEU A 69 -0.50 5.50 -15.50
CA LEU A 69 -1.04 6.54 -16.38
C LEU A 69 0.02 7.07 -17.34
N ARG A 70 1.28 7.18 -16.90
CA ARG A 70 2.40 7.60 -17.74
C ARG A 70 2.75 6.55 -18.79
N LEU A 71 2.64 5.26 -18.44
CA LEU A 71 2.86 4.15 -19.36
C LEU A 71 1.73 4.03 -20.39
N PHE A 72 0.48 4.27 -19.99
CA PHE A 72 -0.69 4.30 -20.89
C PHE A 72 -0.74 5.51 -21.83
N ARG A 73 -0.07 6.62 -21.46
CA ARG A 73 0.04 7.83 -22.29
C ARG A 73 1.21 7.79 -23.28
N ARG A 74 2.05 6.77 -23.25
CA ARG A 74 3.02 6.47 -24.29
C ARG A 74 2.49 5.36 -25.20
#